data_AF-A0A0Q7DT12-F1
#
_entry.id   AF-A0A0Q7DT12-F1
#
_cell.length_a   1.000
_cell.length_b   1.000
_cell.length_c   1.000
_cell.angle_alpha   90.00
_cell.angle_beta   90.00
_cell.angle_gamma   90.00
#
_symmetry.space_group_name_H-M   'P 1'
#
loop_
_entity.id
_entity.type
_entity.pdbx_description
1 polymer ?
#
loop_
_entity_poly.entity_id
_entity_poly.type
_entity_poly.pdbx_seq_one_letter_code
_entity_poly.pdbx_strand_id
1 'polypeptide(L)'
;MASTAKSSKQRVREHRARLRAQGLRPIQIWVPDTRSEEFRREAHRQSLIAAQSPTEAEDQAFIGSLQEWNDPDSETWRNEK
;
A
#
# COMPACT_ATOMS: atom_id res chain seq x y z
N MET A 1 31.33 4.54 17.86
CA MET A 1 31.06 4.35 16.42
C MET A 1 29.59 4.66 16.19
N ALA A 2 29.27 5.86 15.69
CA ALA A 2 27.87 6.23 15.44
C ALA A 2 27.35 5.43 14.24
N SER A 3 26.24 4.71 14.43
CA SER A 3 25.53 4.04 13.35
C SER A 3 25.02 5.10 12.37
N THR A 4 25.58 5.15 11.17
CA THR A 4 25.08 6.02 10.10
C THR A 4 23.75 5.46 9.61
N ALA A 5 22.66 5.93 10.18
CA ALA A 5 21.32 5.55 9.73
C ALA A 5 21.19 5.84 8.22
N LYS A 6 20.72 4.86 7.45
CA LYS A 6 20.54 5.01 6.00
C LYS A 6 19.55 6.14 5.72
N SER A 7 19.94 7.05 4.82
CA SER A 7 19.05 8.12 4.36
C SER A 7 17.73 7.54 3.79
N SER A 8 16.63 8.28 3.92
CA SER A 8 15.33 7.89 3.37
C SER A 8 15.40 7.56 1.87
N LYS A 9 16.18 8.33 1.11
CA LYS A 9 16.44 8.10 -0.33
C LYS A 9 17.07 6.73 -0.57
N GLN A 10 18.03 6.34 0.26
CA GLN A 10 18.71 5.05 0.14
C GLN A 10 17.75 3.88 0.47
N ARG A 11 16.96 4.01 1.53
CA ARG A 11 15.95 2.99 1.91
C ARG A 11 14.90 2.79 0.81
N VAL A 12 14.37 3.89 0.26
CA VAL A 12 13.40 3.83 -0.85
C VAL A 12 14.02 3.19 -2.10
N ARG A 13 15.30 3.43 -2.39
CA ARG A 13 16.00 2.81 -3.52
C ARG A 13 16.14 1.30 -3.33
N GLU A 14 16.60 0.87 -2.15
CA GLU A 14 16.79 -0.54 -1.81
C GLU A 14 15.46 -1.31 -1.84
N HIS A 15 14.40 -0.75 -1.25
CA HIS A 15 13.06 -1.33 -1.29
C HIS A 15 12.55 -1.52 -2.72
N ARG A 16 12.65 -0.48 -3.57
CA ARG A 16 12.27 -0.61 -5.00
C ARG A 16 13.14 -1.59 -5.76
N ALA A 17 14.41 -1.78 -5.39
CA ALA A 17 15.28 -2.76 -6.02
C ALA A 17 14.82 -4.19 -5.70
N ARG A 18 14.47 -4.46 -4.44
CA ARG A 18 13.89 -5.75 -4.03
C ARG A 18 12.58 -6.05 -4.74
N LEU A 19 11.65 -5.10 -4.79
CA LEU A 19 10.37 -5.29 -5.50
C LEU A 19 10.58 -5.60 -7.00
N ARG A 20 11.55 -4.95 -7.66
CA ARG A 20 11.90 -5.27 -9.04
C ARG A 20 12.47 -6.68 -9.21
N ALA A 21 13.28 -7.14 -8.27
CA ALA A 21 13.81 -8.51 -8.28
C ALA A 21 12.71 -9.57 -8.10
N GLN A 22 11.62 -9.23 -7.42
CA GLN A 22 10.40 -10.04 -7.30
C GLN A 22 9.49 -9.96 -8.55
N GLY A 23 9.91 -9.25 -9.62
CA GLY A 23 9.14 -9.09 -10.85
C GLY A 23 8.09 -7.98 -10.81
N LEU A 24 8.00 -7.20 -9.73
CA LEU A 24 7.03 -6.12 -9.60
C LEU A 24 7.54 -4.83 -10.26
N ARG A 25 6.64 -4.08 -10.90
CA ARG A 25 6.93 -2.78 -11.53
C ARG A 25 6.12 -1.69 -10.84
N PRO A 26 6.77 -0.61 -10.34
CA PRO A 26 6.04 0.51 -9.76
C PRO A 26 5.29 1.28 -10.85
N ILE A 27 4.02 1.59 -10.62
CA ILE A 27 3.24 2.52 -11.43
C ILE A 27 2.98 3.79 -10.61
N GLN A 28 3.01 4.94 -11.28
CA GLN A 28 2.60 6.22 -10.71
C GLN A 28 1.29 6.63 -11.35
N ILE A 29 0.27 6.83 -10.53
CA ILE A 29 -1.04 7.30 -10.96
C ILE A 29 -1.35 8.60 -10.25
N TRP A 30 -2.04 9.50 -10.95
CA TRP A 30 -2.60 10.69 -10.36
C TRP A 30 -3.99 10.36 -9.83
N VAL A 31 -4.20 10.59 -8.55
CA VAL A 31 -5.49 10.38 -7.87
C VAL A 31 -6.08 11.72 -7.45
N PRO A 32 -7.40 11.83 -7.30
CA PRO A 32 -8.03 13.01 -6.71
C PRO A 32 -7.46 13.32 -5.32
N ASP A 33 -7.56 14.58 -4.88
CA ASP A 33 -7.12 14.96 -3.54
C ASP A 33 -7.93 14.20 -2.48
N THR A 34 -7.26 13.26 -1.83
CA THR A 34 -7.85 12.36 -0.84
C THR A 34 -8.23 13.07 0.46
N ARG A 35 -7.82 14.33 0.64
CA ARG A 35 -8.18 15.18 1.79
C ARG A 35 -9.46 15.98 1.56
N SER A 36 -9.95 16.04 0.32
CA SER A 36 -11.18 16.76 0.02
C SER A 36 -12.41 16.05 0.62
N GLU A 37 -13.40 16.84 1.05
CA GLU A 37 -14.69 16.31 1.52
C GLU A 37 -15.43 15.54 0.41
N GLU A 38 -15.30 15.99 -0.84
CA GLU A 38 -15.87 15.30 -2.00
C GLU A 38 -15.31 13.89 -2.17
N PHE A 39 -13.98 13.75 -2.08
CA PHE A 39 -13.35 12.44 -2.11
C PHE A 39 -13.82 11.56 -0.94
N ARG A 40 -13.88 12.10 0.29
CA ARG A 40 -14.39 11.34 1.44
C ARG A 40 -15.80 10.83 1.21
N ARG A 41 -16.70 11.68 0.70
CA ARG A 41 -18.09 11.31 0.41
C ARG A 41 -18.18 10.22 -0.66
N GLU A 42 -17.43 10.36 -1.75
CA GLU A 42 -17.45 9.40 -2.85
C GLU A 42 -16.78 8.08 -2.46
N ALA A 43 -15.64 8.12 -1.77
CA ALA A 43 -14.97 6.94 -1.25
C ALA A 43 -15.88 6.15 -0.30
N HIS A 44 -16.60 6.84 0.59
CA HIS A 44 -17.58 6.20 1.46
C HIS A 44 -18.74 5.58 0.67
N ARG A 45 -19.32 6.30 -0.30
CA ARG A 45 -20.38 5.80 -1.16
C ARG A 45 -19.96 4.54 -1.93
N GLN A 46 -18.79 4.57 -2.56
CA GLN A 46 -18.25 3.45 -3.34
C GLN A 46 -17.89 2.25 -2.46
N SER A 47 -17.36 2.50 -1.26
CA SER A 47 -17.06 1.43 -0.31
C SER A 47 -18.32 0.67 0.11
N LEU A 48 -19.44 1.38 0.33
CA LEU A 48 -20.73 0.75 0.61
C LEU A 48 -21.24 -0.09 -0.56
N ILE A 49 -21.07 0.40 -1.80
CA ILE A 49 -21.47 -0.34 -3.00
C ILE A 49 -20.64 -1.64 -3.11
N ALA A 50 -19.33 -1.56 -2.91
CA ALA A 50 -18.46 -2.74 -2.93
C ALA A 50 -18.82 -3.73 -1.82
N ALA A 51 -19.07 -3.24 -0.61
CA ALA A 51 -19.46 -4.07 0.53
C ALA A 51 -20.83 -4.76 0.36
N GLN A 52 -21.71 -4.20 -0.48
CA GLN A 52 -23.02 -4.75 -0.81
C GLN A 52 -23.01 -5.57 -2.11
N SER A 53 -21.84 -5.74 -2.74
CA SER A 53 -21.72 -6.55 -3.96
C SER A 53 -22.08 -8.00 -3.66
N PRO A 54 -22.84 -8.68 -4.54
CA PRO A 54 -23.09 -10.12 -4.42
C PRO A 54 -21.81 -10.96 -4.38
N THR A 55 -20.72 -10.45 -4.95
CA THR A 55 -19.39 -11.11 -5.01
C THR A 55 -18.48 -10.74 -3.85
N GLU A 56 -18.92 -9.89 -2.92
CA GLU A 56 -18.05 -9.34 -1.86
C GLU A 56 -17.30 -10.43 -1.09
N ALA A 57 -17.99 -11.49 -0.69
CA ALA A 57 -17.38 -12.57 0.07
C ALA A 57 -16.30 -13.33 -0.72
N GLU A 58 -16.51 -13.54 -2.02
CA GLU A 58 -15.55 -14.19 -2.91
C GLU A 58 -14.35 -13.28 -3.17
N ASP A 59 -14.59 -11.99 -3.39
CA ASP A 59 -13.56 -10.98 -3.59
C ASP A 59 -12.66 -10.86 -2.35
N GLN A 60 -13.26 -10.81 -1.15
CA GLN A 60 -12.52 -10.78 0.11
C GLN A 60 -11.74 -12.08 0.34
N ALA A 61 -12.33 -13.24 0.07
CA ALA A 61 -11.66 -14.53 0.21
C ALA A 61 -10.46 -14.64 -0.75
N PHE A 62 -10.61 -14.19 -1.99
CA PHE A 62 -9.55 -14.15 -2.97
C PHE A 62 -8.41 -13.22 -2.52
N ILE A 63 -8.72 -12.00 -2.10
CA ILE A 63 -7.73 -11.05 -1.58
C ILE A 63 -6.99 -11.63 -0.36
N GLY A 64 -7.72 -12.24 0.58
CA GLY A 64 -7.14 -12.90 1.75
C GLY A 64 -6.19 -14.04 1.37
N SER A 65 -6.50 -14.81 0.34
CA SER A 65 -5.63 -15.88 -0.17
C SER A 65 -4.30 -15.35 -0.75
N LEU A 66 -4.30 -14.09 -1.22
CA LEU A 66 -3.13 -13.41 -1.76
C LEU A 66 -2.30 -12.69 -0.69
N GLN A 67 -2.76 -12.62 0.56
CA GLN A 67 -2.03 -11.97 1.66
C GLN A 67 -0.82 -12.80 2.13
N GLU A 68 0.12 -13.07 1.23
CA GLU A 68 1.51 -13.43 1.55
C GLU A 68 2.41 -12.20 1.36
N TRP A 69 2.01 -11.05 1.89
CA TRP A 69 2.89 -9.87 1.96
C TRP A 69 3.66 -9.89 3.28
N ASN A 70 4.55 -10.87 3.41
CA ASN A 70 5.52 -10.92 4.49
C ASN A 70 6.71 -10.02 4.11
N ASP A 71 6.51 -8.69 4.16
CA ASP A 71 7.59 -7.72 3.99
C ASP A 71 8.18 -7.39 5.38
N PRO A 72 9.34 -7.95 5.76
CA PRO A 72 9.98 -7.71 7.05
C PRO A 72 10.40 -6.24 7.25
N ASP A 73 10.41 -5.41 6.21
CA ASP A 73 10.72 -3.98 6.32
C ASP A 73 9.47 -3.10 6.48
N SER A 74 8.25 -3.66 6.40
CA SER A 74 7.01 -2.87 6.54
C SER A 74 6.85 -2.22 7.92
N GLU A 75 7.44 -2.78 8.97
CA GLU A 75 7.41 -2.19 10.32
C GLU A 75 8.38 -1.00 10.48
N THR A 76 9.32 -0.82 9.56
CA THR A 76 10.35 0.22 9.66
C THR A 76 9.88 1.61 9.23
N TRP A 77 8.77 1.74 8.50
CA TRP A 77 8.23 3.06 8.09
C TRP A 77 7.39 3.73 9.18
N ARG A 78 6.81 2.95 10.10
CA ARG A 78 5.88 3.45 11.14
C ARG A 78 6.62 4.00 12.38
N ASN A 79 7.85 3.57 12.63
CA ASN A 79 8.62 3.86 13.84
C ASN A 79 9.84 4.75 13.56
N GLU A 80 9.64 5.94 13.00
CA GLU A 80 10.66 6.98 13.00
C GLU A 80 9.99 8.35 13.10
N LYS A 81 9.69 8.76 14.34
CA LYS A 81 9.47 10.14 14.75
C LYS A 81 10.61 10.59 15.64
#